data_AF-A0A7W0FAW9-F1
#
_entry.id   AF-A0A7W0FAW9-F1
#
_cell.length_a   1.000
_cell.length_b   1.000
_cell.length_c   1.000
_cell.angle_alpha   90.00
_cell.angle_beta   90.00
_cell.angle_gamma   90.00
#
_symmetry.space_group_name_H-M   'P 1'
#
loop_
_entity.id
_entity.type
_entity.pdbx_description
1 polymer ?
#
loop_
_entity_poly.entity_id
_entity_poly.type
_entity_poly.pdbx_seq_one_letter_code
_entity_poly.pdbx_strand_id
1 'polypeptide(L)'
;MHFYRFSSKTWSAGITKYDIGGHEVKIYNIAKTIADCFKFRSKIGINVAREALKTAVREKGEKPARIMKYAKLCRVTAIVQPILEAMI
;
A
#
# COMPACT_ATOMS: atom_id res chain seq x y z
N MET A 1 -21.23 -1.63 4.85
CA MET A 1 -20.20 -1.87 3.82
C MET A 1 -19.32 -0.63 3.72
N HIS A 2 -18.00 -0.76 3.89
CA HIS A 2 -17.06 0.37 3.75
C HIS A 2 -16.47 0.39 2.34
N PHE A 3 -16.47 1.55 1.70
CA PHE A 3 -15.96 1.73 0.35
C PHE A 3 -14.90 2.82 0.31
N TYR A 4 -13.88 2.60 -0.52
CA TYR A 4 -12.80 3.56 -0.77
C TYR A 4 -12.79 3.89 -2.27
N ARG A 5 -12.75 5.18 -2.59
CA ARG A 5 -12.74 5.67 -3.98
C ARG A 5 -11.34 6.09 -4.38
N PHE A 6 -11.00 5.78 -5.63
CA PHE A 6 -9.71 6.06 -6.25
C PHE A 6 -9.92 6.66 -7.63
N SER A 7 -8.94 7.41 -8.14
CA SER A 7 -8.89 7.71 -9.56
C SER A 7 -8.58 6.44 -10.36
N SER A 8 -8.99 6.38 -11.63
CA SER A 8 -8.80 5.19 -12.48
C SER A 8 -7.33 4.76 -12.52
N LYS A 9 -6.39 5.72 -12.55
CA LYS A 9 -4.95 5.45 -12.57
C LYS A 9 -4.44 4.79 -11.28
N THR A 10 -4.92 5.24 -10.12
CA THR A 10 -4.50 4.64 -8.84
C THR A 10 -5.23 3.33 -8.59
N TRP A 11 -6.47 3.18 -9.09
CA TRP A 11 -7.27 1.97 -8.99
C TRP A 11 -6.65 0.80 -9.75
N SER A 12 -6.26 0.98 -11.02
CA SER A 12 -5.72 -0.14 -11.81
C SER A 12 -4.29 -0.53 -11.43
N ALA A 13 -3.57 0.35 -10.75
CA ALA A 13 -2.16 0.15 -10.45
C ALA A 13 -1.95 -0.90 -9.35
N GLY A 14 -1.10 -1.88 -9.64
CA GLY A 14 -0.67 -2.88 -8.66
C GLY A 14 -1.71 -3.94 -8.34
N ILE A 15 -2.78 -4.05 -9.13
CA ILE A 15 -3.73 -5.18 -9.05
C ILE A 15 -3.08 -6.44 -9.62
N THR A 16 -3.21 -7.53 -8.88
CA THR A 16 -2.96 -8.91 -9.32
C THR A 16 -4.28 -9.68 -9.23
N LYS A 17 -4.51 -10.58 -10.20
CA LYS A 17 -5.68 -11.44 -10.25
C LYS A 17 -5.33 -12.80 -9.65
N TYR A 18 -6.19 -13.31 -8.80
CA TYR A 18 -6.06 -14.62 -8.17
C TYR A 18 -7.35 -15.40 -8.40
N ASP A 19 -7.25 -16.70 -8.66
CA ASP A 19 -8.39 -17.60 -8.58
C ASP A 19 -8.54 -18.09 -7.15
N ILE A 20 -9.70 -17.84 -6.54
CA ILE A 20 -10.02 -18.29 -5.19
C ILE A 20 -11.38 -18.97 -5.25
N GLY A 21 -11.37 -20.31 -5.20
CA GLY A 21 -12.60 -21.10 -5.27
C GLY A 21 -13.33 -21.00 -6.61
N GLY A 22 -12.60 -20.88 -7.73
CA GLY A 22 -13.19 -20.73 -9.07
C GLY A 22 -13.67 -19.32 -9.40
N HIS A 23 -13.37 -18.33 -8.56
CA HIS A 23 -13.70 -16.93 -8.77
C HIS A 23 -12.44 -16.08 -8.93
N GLU A 24 -12.39 -15.25 -9.99
CA GLU A 24 -11.33 -14.28 -10.18
C GLU A 24 -11.48 -13.10 -9.19
N VAL A 25 -10.53 -12.98 -8.26
CA VAL A 25 -10.44 -11.89 -7.28
C VAL A 25 -9.26 -10.99 -7.62
N LYS A 26 -9.49 -9.67 -7.60
CA LYS A 26 -8.46 -8.65 -7.80
C LYS A 26 -7.93 -8.19 -6.45
N ILE A 27 -6.63 -8.37 -6.23
CA ILE A 27 -5.95 -8.03 -4.97
C ILE A 27 -4.78 -7.09 -5.29
N TYR A 28 -4.63 -6.02 -4.50
CA TYR A 28 -3.46 -5.15 -4.62
C TYR A 28 -2.21 -5.81 -4.06
N ASN A 29 -1.08 -5.66 -4.75
CA ASN A 29 0.21 -6.09 -4.24
C ASN A 29 0.59 -5.33 -2.96
N ILE A 30 1.55 -5.89 -2.21
CA ILE A 30 1.97 -5.37 -0.89
C ILE A 30 2.34 -3.89 -0.98
N ALA A 31 3.23 -3.50 -1.91
CA ALA A 31 3.69 -2.13 -2.03
C ALA A 31 2.55 -1.12 -2.30
N LYS A 32 1.56 -1.48 -3.12
CA LYS A 32 0.35 -0.67 -3.35
C LYS A 32 -0.53 -0.60 -2.10
N THR A 33 -0.75 -1.73 -1.45
CA THR A 33 -1.54 -1.81 -0.20
C THR A 33 -0.94 -0.90 0.87
N ILE A 34 0.39 -0.87 1.05
CA ILE A 34 1.04 0.04 1.99
C ILE A 34 0.78 1.50 1.63
N ALA A 35 0.92 1.89 0.36
CA ALA A 35 0.62 3.25 -0.07
C ALA A 35 -0.85 3.63 0.22
N ASP A 36 -1.79 2.69 0.07
CA ASP A 36 -3.20 2.89 0.39
C ASP A 36 -3.44 3.04 1.89
N CYS A 37 -2.74 2.27 2.74
CA CYS A 37 -2.79 2.42 4.19
C CYS A 37 -2.45 3.87 4.59
N PHE A 38 -1.41 4.47 4.01
CA PHE A 38 -1.08 5.88 4.26
C PHE A 38 -2.10 6.85 3.65
N LYS A 39 -2.68 6.49 2.49
CA LYS A 39 -3.71 7.31 1.84
C LYS A 39 -4.96 7.43 2.71
N PHE A 40 -5.36 6.35 3.36
CA PHE A 40 -6.54 6.26 4.22
C PHE A 40 -6.20 6.17 5.71
N ARG A 41 -5.02 6.65 6.12
CA ARG A 41 -4.57 6.67 7.52
C ARG A 41 -5.55 7.35 8.49
N SER A 42 -6.36 8.31 8.00
CA SER A 42 -7.41 8.95 8.80
C SER A 42 -8.62 8.05 9.08
N LYS A 43 -8.74 6.94 8.36
CA LYS A 43 -9.80 5.93 8.54
C LYS A 43 -9.29 4.70 9.29
N ILE A 44 -8.06 4.26 9.00
CA ILE A 44 -7.50 3.04 9.61
C ILE A 44 -6.56 3.29 10.80
N GLY A 45 -6.17 4.55 11.04
CA GLY A 45 -5.18 4.94 12.04
C GLY A 45 -3.74 4.96 11.50
N ILE A 46 -2.97 5.96 11.91
CA ILE A 46 -1.58 6.11 11.47
C ILE A 46 -0.66 5.00 11.99
N ASN A 47 -0.91 4.49 13.20
CA ASN A 47 -0.10 3.42 13.77
C ASN A 47 -0.24 2.13 12.95
N VAL A 48 -1.45 1.79 12.49
CA VAL A 48 -1.69 0.65 11.60
C VAL A 48 -0.90 0.81 10.29
N ALA A 49 -0.91 1.99 9.68
CA ALA A 49 -0.14 2.25 8.46
C ALA A 49 1.38 2.12 8.68
N ARG A 50 1.89 2.59 9.82
CA ARG A 50 3.32 2.48 10.19
C ARG A 50 3.74 1.03 10.42
N GLU A 51 2.95 0.27 11.17
CA GLU A 51 3.25 -1.15 11.42
C GLU A 51 3.17 -1.96 10.13
N ALA A 52 2.16 -1.71 9.28
CA ALA A 52 2.08 -2.33 7.96
C ALA A 52 3.33 -2.07 7.10
N LEU A 53 3.84 -0.82 7.10
CA LEU A 53 5.08 -0.48 6.40
C LEU A 53 6.29 -1.25 6.95
N LYS A 54 6.42 -1.31 8.28
CA LYS A 54 7.51 -2.05 8.93
C LYS A 54 7.47 -3.53 8.60
N THR A 55 6.32 -4.18 8.74
CA THR A 55 6.12 -5.59 8.41
C THR A 55 6.37 -5.85 6.92
N ALA A 56 5.93 -4.97 6.02
CA ALA A 56 6.18 -5.13 4.59
C ALA A 56 7.69 -5.16 4.27
N VAL A 57 8.48 -4.28 4.87
CA VAL A 57 9.92 -4.21 4.61
C VAL A 57 10.70 -5.30 5.36
N ARG A 58 10.46 -5.45 6.67
CA ARG A 58 11.28 -6.32 7.54
C ARG A 58 10.91 -7.79 7.46
N GLU A 59 9.62 -8.10 7.38
CA GLU A 59 9.15 -9.50 7.44
C GLU A 59 8.82 -10.05 6.05
N LYS A 60 8.22 -9.23 5.18
CA LYS A 60 7.83 -9.65 3.82
C LYS A 60 8.90 -9.37 2.76
N GLY A 61 9.98 -8.66 3.12
CA GLY A 61 11.09 -8.35 2.20
C GLY A 61 10.70 -7.47 1.01
N GLU A 62 9.62 -6.69 1.11
CA GLU A 62 9.19 -5.79 0.04
C GLU A 62 10.20 -4.64 -0.09
N LYS A 63 10.60 -4.34 -1.33
CA LYS A 63 11.70 -3.39 -1.59
C LYS A 63 11.22 -1.96 -1.32
N PRO A 64 11.94 -1.14 -0.53
CA PRO A 64 11.57 0.26 -0.28
C PRO A 64 11.29 1.06 -1.57
N ALA A 65 12.07 0.82 -2.63
CA ALA A 65 11.87 1.44 -3.94
C ALA A 65 10.48 1.13 -4.56
N ARG A 66 9.97 -0.10 -4.39
CA ARG A 66 8.63 -0.49 -4.88
C ARG A 66 7.53 0.22 -4.08
N ILE A 67 7.69 0.35 -2.77
CA ILE A 67 6.78 1.10 -1.90
C ILE A 67 6.76 2.58 -2.33
N MET A 68 7.94 3.18 -2.53
CA MET A 68 8.06 4.57 -2.95
C MET A 68 7.43 4.86 -4.31
N LYS A 69 7.50 3.92 -5.27
CA LYS A 69 6.78 4.01 -6.55
C LYS A 69 5.28 4.23 -6.34
N TYR A 70 4.64 3.42 -5.49
CA TYR A 70 3.20 3.57 -5.22
C TYR A 70 2.90 4.74 -4.29
N ALA A 71 3.80 5.09 -3.37
CA ALA A 71 3.65 6.28 -2.52
C ALA A 71 3.56 7.56 -3.36
N LYS A 72 4.39 7.68 -4.41
CA LYS A 72 4.31 8.76 -5.40
C LYS A 72 2.98 8.76 -6.15
N LEU A 73 2.57 7.58 -6.64
CA LEU A 73 1.31 7.44 -7.37
C LEU A 73 0.08 7.81 -6.52
N CYS A 74 0.09 7.44 -5.24
CA CYS A 74 -1.02 7.67 -4.31
C CYS A 74 -0.95 9.05 -3.62
N ARG A 75 0.11 9.83 -3.89
CA ARG A 75 0.39 11.16 -3.31
C ARG A 75 0.55 11.10 -1.78
N VAL A 76 1.35 10.15 -1.30
CA VAL A 76 1.66 9.95 0.13
C VAL A 76 3.17 9.92 0.41
N THR A 77 4.00 10.26 -0.58
CA THR A 77 5.47 10.27 -0.49
C THR A 77 5.99 10.98 0.75
N ALA A 78 5.52 12.20 1.03
CA ALA A 78 6.01 13.02 2.15
C ALA A 78 5.83 12.36 3.53
N ILE A 79 4.91 11.40 3.65
CA ILE A 79 4.64 10.69 4.91
C ILE A 79 5.42 9.37 4.95
N VAL A 80 5.50 8.67 3.81
CA VAL A 80 6.14 7.35 3.71
C VAL A 80 7.67 7.45 3.75
N GLN A 81 8.22 8.42 3.03
CA GLN A 81 9.65 8.61 2.86
C GLN A 81 10.43 8.71 4.18
N PRO A 82 10.09 9.62 5.11
CA PRO A 82 10.87 9.76 6.35
C PRO A 82 10.81 8.49 7.20
N ILE A 83 9.72 7.71 7.12
CA ILE A 83 9.60 6.46 7.88
C ILE A 83 10.50 5.39 7.28
N LEU A 84 10.57 5.30 5.95
CA LEU A 84 11.50 4.38 5.27
C LEU A 84 12.96 4.74 5.53
N GLU A 85 13.32 6.02 5.49
CA GLU A 85 14.68 6.49 5.77
C GLU A 85 15.11 6.16 7.21
N ALA A 86 14.20 6.24 8.18
CA ALA A 86 14.47 5.85 9.56
C ALA A 86 14.62 4.33 9.79
N MET A 87 14.41 3.50 8.76
CA MET A 87 14.55 2.05 8.83
C MET A 87 15.83 1.51 8.17
N ILE A 88 16.56 2.37 7.44
CA ILE A 88 17.84 2.07 6.78
C ILE A 88 18.95 2.57 7.72
#